data_AF-A0A6B3FUP7-F1
#
_entry.id   AF-A0A6B3FUP7-F1
#
_cell.length_a   1.000
_cell.length_b   1.000
_cell.length_c   1.000
_cell.angle_alpha   90.00
_cell.angle_beta   90.00
_cell.angle_gamma   90.00
#
_symmetry.space_group_name_H-M   'P 1'
#
loop_
_entity.id
_entity.type
_entity.pdbx_description
1 polymer ?
#
loop_
_entity_poly.entity_id
_entity_poly.type
_entity_poly.pdbx_seq_one_letter_code
_entity_poly.pdbx_strand_id
1 'polypeptide(L)' 'LASAVGQDKEYMKRVFISFGLPVGPYEVVRPREWDNDPAAARKRIVDFAGEHGWPLFVKPARGGSSMGITKVDDLSGL' A
#
# COMPACT_ATOMS: atom_id res chain seq x y z
N LEU A 1 -20.92 8.33 4.51
CA LEU A 1 -19.54 8.61 4.03
C LEU A 1 -18.47 8.02 4.95
N ALA A 2 -18.50 8.31 6.26
CA ALA A 2 -17.46 7.90 7.22
C ALA A 2 -17.10 6.40 7.17
N SER A 3 -18.10 5.50 7.11
CA SER A 3 -17.85 4.06 7.07
C SER A 3 -17.07 3.62 5.83
N ALA A 4 -17.36 4.17 4.65
CA ALA A 4 -16.64 3.85 3.42
C ALA A 4 -15.19 4.36 3.46
N VAL A 5 -15.01 5.59 3.97
CA VAL A 5 -13.68 6.19 4.16
C VAL A 5 -12.82 5.36 5.11
N GLY A 6 -13.38 4.89 6.23
CA GLY A 6 -12.65 4.07 7.20
C GLY A 6 -12.27 2.68 6.70
N GLN A 7 -13.00 2.13 5.73
CA GLN A 7 -12.73 0.80 5.17
C GLN A 7 -11.64 0.80 4.08
N ASP A 8 -11.57 1.88 3.29
CA ASP A 8 -10.53 2.07 2.29
C ASP A 8 -9.29 2.71 2.92
N LYS A 9 -8.26 1.89 3.16
CA LYS A 9 -7.05 2.30 3.90
C LYS A 9 -6.28 3.41 3.22
N GLU A 10 -6.30 3.48 1.89
CA GLU A 10 -5.68 4.59 1.17
C GLU A 10 -6.48 5.86 1.40
N TYR A 11 -7.80 5.79 1.17
CA TYR A 11 -8.63 6.99 1.29
C TYR A 11 -8.62 7.53 2.73
N MET A 12 -8.65 6.65 3.72
CA MET A 12 -8.43 6.98 5.13
C MET A 12 -7.10 7.73 5.34
N LYS A 13 -5.99 7.20 4.82
CA LYS A 13 -4.66 7.84 4.93
C LYS A 13 -4.64 9.22 4.28
N ARG A 14 -5.25 9.38 3.09
CA ARG A 14 -5.37 10.67 2.42
C ARG A 14 -6.16 11.69 3.23
N VAL A 15 -7.26 11.27 3.86
CA VAL A 15 -8.04 12.11 4.77
C VAL A 15 -7.19 12.52 5.97
N PHE A 16 -6.50 11.58 6.62
CA PHE A 16 -5.61 11.89 7.76
C PHE A 16 -4.54 12.93 7.39
N ILE A 17 -3.86 12.74 6.25
CA ILE A 17 -2.87 13.69 5.74
C ILE A 17 -3.50 15.07 5.49
N SER A 18 -4.71 15.14 4.93
CA SER A 18 -5.39 16.42 4.68
C SER A 18 -5.72 17.21 5.95
N PHE A 19 -5.79 16.53 7.10
CA PHE A 19 -5.97 17.15 8.42
C PHE A 19 -4.64 17.33 9.18
N GLY A 20 -3.49 17.12 8.52
CA GLY A 20 -2.17 17.27 9.14
C GLY A 20 -1.80 16.15 10.12
N LEU A 21 -2.52 15.03 10.11
CA LEU A 21 -2.17 13.88 10.94
C LEU A 21 -0.98 13.13 10.34
N PRO A 22 0.00 12.70 11.15
CA PRO A 22 1.14 11.95 10.66
C PRO A 22 0.70 10.58 10.13
N VAL A 23 1.14 10.27 8.92
CA VAL A 23 0.91 8.97 8.27
C VAL A 23 2.25 8.48 7.72
N GLY A 24 2.66 7.27 8.11
CA GLY A 24 3.87 6.66 7.57
C GLY A 24 3.81 6.50 6.05
N PRO A 25 4.97 6.54 5.36
CA PRO A 25 5.06 6.38 3.91
C PRO A 25 4.30 5.16 3.41
N TYR A 26 3.71 5.26 2.23
CA TYR A 26 3.00 4.15 1.59
C TYR A 26 3.00 4.33 0.08
N GLU A 27 3.05 3.21 -0.63
CA GLU A 27 2.83 3.13 -2.08
C GLU A 27 1.50 2.43 -2.34
N VAL A 28 0.85 2.78 -3.45
CA VAL A 28 -0.41 2.18 -3.87
C VAL A 28 -0.26 1.60 -5.25
N VAL A 29 -0.52 0.29 -5.36
CA VAL A 29 -0.60 -0.40 -6.65
C VAL A 29 -2.05 -0.69 -6.98
N ARG A 30 -2.52 -0.20 -8.12
CA ARG A 30 -3.86 -0.50 -8.64
C ARG A 30 -3.86 -1.83 -9.39
N PRO A 31 -4.98 -2.58 -9.39
CA PRO A 31 -5.12 -3.77 -10.22
C PRO A 31 -4.74 -3.51 -11.69
N ARG A 32 -5.26 -2.42 -12.28
CA ARG A 32 -4.96 -2.06 -13.68
C ARG A 32 -3.49 -1.73 -13.93
N GLU A 33 -2.75 -1.23 -12.95
CA GLU A 33 -1.31 -0.97 -13.11
C GLU A 33 -0.54 -2.28 -13.13
N TRP A 34 -0.91 -3.20 -12.24
CA TRP A 34 -0.34 -4.54 -12.19
C TRP A 34 -0.66 -5.33 -13.46
N ASP A 35 -1.91 -5.31 -13.92
CA ASP A 35 -2.35 -6.07 -15.10
C ASP A 35 -1.69 -5.56 -16.39
N ASN A 36 -1.46 -4.25 -16.50
CA ASN A 36 -0.89 -3.63 -17.69
C ASN A 36 0.64 -3.76 -17.75
N ASP A 37 1.34 -3.48 -16.64
CA ASP A 37 2.80 -3.52 -16.57
C ASP A 37 3.26 -3.95 -15.17
N PRO A 38 3.28 -5.26 -14.90
CA PRO A 38 3.72 -5.79 -13.62
C PRO A 38 5.19 -5.43 -13.30
N ALA A 39 6.04 -5.28 -14.32
CA ALA A 39 7.45 -4.97 -14.13
C ALA A 39 7.63 -3.53 -13.63
N ALA A 40 6.91 -2.57 -14.22
CA ALA A 40 6.90 -1.20 -13.72
C ALA A 40 6.31 -1.11 -12.31
N ALA A 41 5.22 -1.83 -12.02
CA ALA A 41 4.63 -1.88 -10.68
C ALA A 41 5.63 -2.43 -9.65
N ARG A 42 6.29 -3.56 -9.94
CA ARG A 42 7.35 -4.12 -9.07
C ARG A 42 8.49 -3.15 -8.87
N LYS A 43 8.93 -2.46 -9.93
CA LYS A 43 10.00 -1.46 -9.82
C LYS A 43 9.63 -0.37 -8.81
N ARG A 44 8.41 0.17 -8.85
CA ARG A 44 7.96 1.18 -7.86
C ARG A 44 8.00 0.64 -6.43
N ILE A 45 7.59 -0.61 -6.22
CA ILE A 45 7.63 -1.24 -4.89
C ILE A 45 9.07 -1.38 -4.40
N VAL A 46 9.99 -1.79 -5.27
CA VAL A 46 11.42 -1.93 -4.95
C VAL A 46 12.06 -0.57 -4.66
N ASP A 47 11.79 0.44 -5.48
CA ASP A 47 12.29 1.80 -5.28
C ASP A 47 11.79 2.34 -3.92
N PHE A 48 10.51 2.15 -3.61
CA PHE A 48 9.91 2.52 -2.32
C PHE A 48 10.60 1.81 -1.14
N ALA A 49 10.88 0.51 -1.26
CA ALA A 49 11.61 -0.23 -0.24
C ALA A 49 13.09 0.21 -0.13
N GLY A 50 13.70 0.63 -1.24
CA GLY A 50 15.05 1.20 -1.24
C GLY A 50 15.12 2.52 -0.48
N GLU A 51 14.07 3.34 -0.55
CA GLU A 51 13.99 4.62 0.16
C GLU A 51 13.59 4.47 1.64
N HIS A 52 12.66 3.55 1.95
CA HIS A 52 12.05 3.46 3.29
C HIS A 52 12.44 2.20 4.08
N GLY A 53 13.16 1.27 3.47
CA GLY A 53 13.63 0.03 4.07
C GLY A 53 12.67 -1.16 3.94
N TRP A 54 13.24 -2.34 4.17
CA TRP A 54 12.53 -3.60 4.39
C TRP A 54 12.35 -3.89 5.89
N PRO A 55 11.37 -4.70 6.31
CA PRO A 55 10.36 -5.40 5.50
C PRO A 55 9.21 -4.49 5.08
N LEU A 56 8.56 -4.82 3.96
CA LEU A 56 7.31 -4.20 3.53
C LEU A 56 6.09 -4.96 4.10
N PHE A 57 5.01 -4.23 4.40
CA PHE A 57 3.72 -4.81 4.72
C PHE A 57 2.71 -4.55 3.60
N VAL A 58 2.43 -5.58 2.80
CA VAL A 58 1.49 -5.53 1.69
C VAL A 58 0.09 -5.88 2.19
N LYS A 59 -0.93 -5.11 1.82
CA LYS A 59 -2.32 -5.35 2.23
C LYS A 59 -3.31 -4.85 1.18
N PRO A 60 -4.46 -5.51 0.99
CA PRO A 60 -5.56 -4.96 0.22
C PRO A 60 -6.03 -3.63 0.81
N ALA A 61 -6.19 -2.62 -0.05
CA ALA A 61 -6.73 -1.32 0.37
C ALA A 61 -8.12 -1.48 1.01
N ARG A 62 -8.95 -2.34 0.40
CA ARG A 62 -10.27 -2.76 0.88
C ARG A 62 -10.20 -4.23 1.27
N GLY A 63 -10.31 -4.49 2.56
CA GLY A 63 -10.16 -5.82 3.14
C GLY A 63 -10.24 -5.71 4.66
N GLY A 64 -11.26 -6.30 5.26
CA GLY A 64 -11.44 -6.35 6.71
C GLY A 64 -10.62 -7.48 7.33
N SER A 65 -10.46 -7.43 8.65
CA SER A 65 -10.05 -8.59 9.47
C SER A 65 -8.71 -9.25 9.09
N SER A 66 -7.72 -8.44 8.69
CA SER A 66 -6.34 -8.88 8.39
C SER A 66 -6.17 -9.86 7.22
N MET A 67 -7.22 -10.11 6.43
CA MET A 67 -7.12 -11.00 5.27
C MET A 67 -6.26 -10.37 4.16
N GLY A 68 -5.34 -11.16 3.63
CA GLY A 68 -4.43 -10.75 2.55
C GLY A 68 -3.28 -9.84 2.98
N ILE A 69 -3.00 -9.72 4.29
CA ILE A 69 -1.81 -9.00 4.76
C ILE A 69 -0.60 -9.93 4.71
N THR A 70 0.45 -9.50 4.02
CA THR A 70 1.71 -10.24 3.93
C THR A 70 2.87 -9.34 4.32
N LYS A 71 3.76 -9.86 5.16
CA LYS A 71 5.08 -9.26 5.42
C LYS A 71 6.04 -9.79 4.36
N VAL A 72 6.68 -8.90 3.62
CA VAL A 72 7.62 -9.21 2.56
C VAL A 72 9.00 -8.72 3.00
N ASP A 73 9.93 -9.64 3.22
CA ASP A 73 11.25 -9.32 3.77
C ASP A 73 12.25 -8.83 2.70
N ASP A 74 12.08 -9.25 1.44
CA ASP A 74 12.90 -8.83 0.31
C ASP A 74 12.18 -9.06 -1.04
N LEU A 75 12.87 -8.79 -2.15
CA LEU A 75 12.35 -8.92 -3.51
C LEU A 75 11.81 -10.33 -3.84
N SER A 76 12.31 -11.40 -3.21
CA SER A 76 11.89 -12.77 -3.50
C SER A 76 10.48 -13.07 -3.00
N GLY A 77 9.97 -12.32 -2.02
CA GLY A 77 8.61 -12.45 -1.50
C GLY A 77 7.56 -11.58 -2.20
N LEU A 78 7.97 -10.83 -3.21
CA LEU A 78 7.14 -9.96 -4.07
C LEU A 78 6.76 -10.66 -5.37
#